data_AF-A0A4Q5T352-F1
#
_entry.id   AF-A0A4Q5T352-F1
#
_cell.length_a   1.000
_cell.length_b   1.000
_cell.length_c   1.000
_cell.angle_alpha   90.00
_cell.angle_beta   90.00
_cell.angle_gamma   90.00
#
_symmetry.space_group_name_H-M   'P 1'
#
loop_
_entity.id
_entity.type
_entity.pdbx_description
1 polymer ?
#
loop_
_entity_poly.entity_id
_entity_poly.type
_entity_poly.pdbx_seq_one_letter_code
_entity_poly.pdbx_strand_id
1 'polypeptide(L)'
;PNRLLIGDDEHGWTDDAVFNFEGGCYAKTIDLSEEKEPEIFRAIKPGALVENTSFIEGTKKIDFSSKAITENTRVSYPLTFISNALEPSIGKTPKNIFFLTADAYGILPPISKLTPGQAMYQFISGYTAKVAGTEAGVTEPKATFSACFGAPFLPLHPGKYAAMLGEKMKAHNVNIWLVNTGWSGGPYGVGQRMKLSYTRAMITAALEGKLDNVEYVAHKTFGMIKYASGVNEEILAAAPQV
;
A
#
# COMPACT_ATOMS: atom_id res chain seq x y z
N PRO A 1 12.65 7.53 -0.93
CA PRO A 1 13.92 8.03 -0.37
C PRO A 1 13.79 9.23 0.60
N ASN A 2 12.78 10.11 0.47
CA ASN A 2 12.72 11.35 1.27
C ASN A 2 12.12 11.18 2.69
N ARG A 3 11.86 9.95 3.14
CA ARG A 3 11.24 9.66 4.44
C ARG A 3 12.03 8.58 5.15
N LEU A 4 12.02 8.60 6.48
CA LEU A 4 12.60 7.54 7.29
C LEU A 4 11.59 6.39 7.42
N LEU A 5 12.06 5.15 7.29
CA LEU A 5 11.25 3.94 7.43
C LEU A 5 11.13 3.57 8.92
N ILE A 6 9.90 3.41 9.42
CA ILE A 6 9.64 2.91 10.78
C ILE A 6 9.56 1.37 10.78
N GLY A 7 8.83 0.80 9.83
CA GLY A 7 8.68 -0.63 9.55
C GLY A 7 7.81 -0.82 8.32
N ASP A 8 7.71 -2.03 7.79
CA ASP A 8 7.00 -2.32 6.53
C ASP A 8 5.61 -2.95 6.71
N ASP A 9 5.34 -3.70 7.78
CA ASP A 9 4.08 -4.45 7.92
C ASP A 9 3.32 -4.15 9.23
N GLU A 10 3.93 -4.37 10.40
CA GLU A 10 3.18 -4.39 11.67
C GLU A 10 3.49 -3.21 12.61
N HIS A 11 2.48 -2.37 12.88
CA HIS A 11 2.62 -1.21 13.76
C HIS A 11 1.56 -1.11 14.85
N GLY A 12 1.98 -0.62 16.02
CA GLY A 12 1.08 -0.12 17.05
C GLY A 12 0.93 1.41 16.99
N TRP A 13 -0.23 1.92 17.43
CA TRP A 13 -0.47 3.37 17.59
C TRP A 13 -0.87 3.68 19.03
N THR A 14 0.04 4.31 19.78
CA THR A 14 -0.18 4.82 21.14
C THR A 14 -0.87 6.19 21.10
N ASP A 15 -0.97 6.89 22.23
CA ASP A 15 -1.57 8.24 22.26
C ASP A 15 -0.72 9.30 21.53
N ASP A 16 0.59 9.09 21.42
CA ASP A 16 1.55 10.08 20.92
C ASP A 16 2.53 9.53 19.86
N ALA A 17 2.54 8.23 19.59
CA ALA A 17 3.51 7.60 18.72
C ALA A 17 2.95 6.43 17.88
N VAL A 18 3.64 6.15 16.78
CA VAL A 18 3.50 4.90 16.01
C VAL A 18 4.81 4.15 16.15
N PHE A 19 4.76 2.86 16.42
CA PHE A 19 5.98 2.06 16.63
C PHE A 19 5.89 0.74 15.89
N ASN A 20 7.05 0.26 15.44
CA ASN A 20 7.16 -1.04 14.78
C ASN A 20 7.11 -2.17 15.81
N PHE A 21 6.41 -3.26 15.51
CA PHE A 21 6.52 -4.51 16.28
C PHE A 21 7.77 -5.31 15.90
N GLU A 22 8.29 -5.07 14.69
CA GLU A 22 9.31 -5.91 14.06
C GLU A 22 10.73 -5.32 14.18
N GLY A 23 11.74 -6.18 14.03
CA GLY A 23 13.16 -5.80 13.91
C GLY A 23 13.72 -5.90 12.49
N GLY A 24 12.86 -6.17 11.50
CA GLY A 24 13.22 -6.48 10.13
C GLY A 24 12.09 -6.16 9.17
N CYS A 25 12.28 -6.58 7.92
CA CYS A 25 11.24 -6.55 6.89
C CYS A 25 11.14 -7.93 6.23
N TYR A 26 9.96 -8.27 5.73
CA TYR A 26 9.69 -9.51 4.99
C TYR A 26 9.16 -9.20 3.59
N ALA A 27 10.04 -8.70 2.73
CA ALA A 27 9.68 -8.15 1.44
C ALA A 27 9.44 -9.23 0.37
N LYS A 28 8.48 -8.97 -0.52
CA LYS A 28 8.25 -9.77 -1.73
C LYS A 28 9.30 -9.44 -2.80
N THR A 29 9.80 -10.44 -3.52
CA THR A 29 10.94 -10.29 -4.44
C THR A 29 10.63 -10.57 -5.91
N ILE A 30 9.41 -10.96 -6.26
CA ILE A 30 9.05 -11.22 -7.66
C ILE A 30 9.17 -9.94 -8.50
N ASP A 31 9.85 -10.03 -9.64
CA ASP A 31 10.14 -8.93 -10.56
C ASP A 31 10.90 -7.74 -9.92
N LEU A 32 11.58 -7.98 -8.79
CA LEU A 32 12.39 -6.99 -8.09
C LEU A 32 13.57 -6.55 -8.97
N SER A 33 13.78 -5.23 -9.07
CA SER A 33 14.96 -4.65 -9.71
C SER A 33 15.48 -3.46 -8.93
N GLU A 34 16.79 -3.22 -9.00
CA GLU A 34 17.41 -2.07 -8.33
C GLU A 34 16.87 -0.73 -8.83
N GLU A 35 16.49 -0.64 -10.11
CA GLU A 35 15.90 0.56 -10.70
C GLU A 35 14.56 0.93 -10.05
N LYS A 36 13.68 -0.06 -9.84
CA LYS A 36 12.33 0.19 -9.30
C LYS A 36 12.36 0.37 -7.78
N GLU A 37 13.15 -0.45 -7.10
CA GLU A 37 13.13 -0.65 -5.65
C GLU A 37 14.57 -0.78 -5.07
N PRO A 38 15.38 0.30 -5.14
CA PRO A 38 16.81 0.23 -4.81
C PRO A 38 17.10 -0.14 -3.36
N GLU A 39 16.31 0.35 -2.39
CA GLU A 39 16.54 0.05 -0.97
C GLU A 39 16.35 -1.43 -0.65
N ILE A 40 15.25 -2.03 -1.14
CA ILE A 40 14.95 -3.45 -0.95
C ILE A 40 15.99 -4.31 -1.67
N PHE A 41 16.33 -3.96 -2.91
CA PHE A 41 17.34 -4.70 -3.68
C PHE A 41 18.71 -4.71 -2.97
N ARG A 42 19.15 -3.56 -2.44
CA ARG A 42 20.44 -3.42 -1.73
C ARG A 42 20.42 -4.03 -0.33
N ALA A 43 19.25 -4.25 0.25
CA ALA A 43 19.11 -5.00 1.50
C ALA A 43 19.39 -6.50 1.32
N ILE A 44 19.36 -7.03 0.09
CA ILE A 44 19.68 -8.44 -0.19
C ILE A 44 21.21 -8.61 -0.22
N LYS A 45 21.80 -8.77 0.96
CA LYS A 45 23.24 -8.93 1.21
C LYS A 45 23.47 -9.97 2.33
N PRO A 46 24.72 -10.38 2.64
CA PRO A 46 24.97 -11.34 3.71
C PRO A 46 24.26 -10.97 5.01
N GLY A 47 23.48 -11.90 5.56
CA GLY A 47 22.58 -11.68 6.71
C GLY A 47 21.10 -11.60 6.34
N ALA A 48 20.76 -11.36 5.07
CA ALA A 48 19.42 -11.54 4.55
C ALA A 48 19.14 -13.03 4.24
N LEU A 49 17.89 -13.46 4.38
CA LEU A 49 17.42 -14.81 4.06
C LEU A 49 16.40 -14.75 2.92
N VAL A 50 16.78 -15.30 1.76
CA VAL A 50 15.87 -15.44 0.62
C VAL A 50 15.05 -16.72 0.72
N GLU A 51 13.80 -16.67 0.31
CA GLU A 51 12.84 -17.76 0.44
C GLU A 51 12.14 -18.01 -0.91
N ASN A 52 12.16 -19.27 -1.35
CA ASN A 52 11.54 -19.74 -2.59
C ASN A 52 12.03 -19.03 -3.88
N THR A 53 13.22 -18.41 -3.85
CA THR A 53 13.86 -17.80 -5.03
C THR A 53 14.68 -18.80 -5.83
N SER A 54 14.78 -18.61 -7.14
CA SER A 54 15.70 -19.36 -8.02
C SER A 54 16.98 -18.56 -8.28
N PHE A 55 18.01 -19.22 -8.83
CA PHE A 55 19.25 -18.58 -9.27
C PHE A 55 19.42 -18.73 -10.77
N ILE A 56 20.04 -17.73 -11.41
CA ILE A 56 20.42 -17.82 -12.82
C ILE A 56 21.46 -18.92 -12.97
N GLU A 57 21.21 -19.87 -13.88
CA GLU A 57 22.05 -21.04 -14.12
C GLU A 57 23.53 -20.65 -14.31
N GLY A 58 24.43 -21.38 -13.65
CA GLY A 58 25.87 -21.11 -13.68
C GLY A 58 26.32 -19.89 -12.85
N THR A 59 25.42 -19.25 -12.10
CA THR A 59 25.75 -18.07 -11.28
C THR A 59 25.22 -18.20 -9.84
N LYS A 60 25.61 -17.25 -8.98
CA LYS A 60 25.01 -17.02 -7.66
C LYS A 60 24.01 -15.86 -7.65
N LYS A 61 23.64 -15.34 -8.83
CA LYS A 61 22.68 -14.23 -8.94
C LYS A 61 21.27 -14.80 -8.85
N ILE A 62 20.45 -14.19 -7.99
CA ILE A 62 19.04 -14.54 -7.87
C ILE A 62 18.32 -14.15 -9.15
N ASP A 63 17.49 -15.05 -9.66
CA ASP A 63 16.55 -14.76 -10.74
C ASP A 63 15.21 -14.32 -10.12
N PHE A 64 15.05 -13.00 -9.95
CA PHE A 64 13.83 -12.40 -9.41
C PHE A 64 12.62 -12.54 -10.35
N SER A 65 12.80 -12.93 -11.61
CA SER A 65 11.71 -13.18 -12.55
C SER A 65 11.17 -14.62 -12.47
N SER A 66 11.90 -15.51 -11.79
CA SER A 66 11.56 -16.93 -11.72
C SER A 66 10.32 -17.15 -10.86
N LYS A 67 9.34 -17.84 -11.46
CA LYS A 67 8.09 -18.28 -10.82
C LYS A 67 8.04 -19.80 -10.66
N ALA A 68 9.18 -20.47 -10.80
CA ALA A 68 9.27 -21.93 -10.86
C ALA A 68 8.72 -22.61 -9.60
N ILE A 69 8.88 -21.98 -8.43
CA ILE A 69 8.33 -22.46 -7.15
C ILE A 69 7.02 -21.74 -6.84
N THR A 70 7.03 -20.41 -6.86
CA THR A 70 5.87 -19.56 -6.53
C THR A 70 6.07 -18.13 -7.04
N GLU A 71 4.99 -17.38 -7.22
CA GLU A 71 5.04 -15.92 -7.44
C GLU A 71 5.18 -15.14 -6.11
N ASN A 72 5.07 -15.79 -4.95
CA ASN A 72 5.27 -15.19 -3.63
C ASN A 72 6.71 -15.44 -3.11
N THR A 73 7.71 -15.21 -3.96
CA THR A 73 9.12 -15.24 -3.54
C THR A 73 9.39 -14.10 -2.57
N ARG A 74 10.23 -14.36 -1.55
CA ARG A 74 10.40 -13.46 -0.40
C ARG A 74 11.85 -13.33 0.01
N VAL A 75 12.12 -12.29 0.78
CA VAL A 75 13.37 -12.11 1.51
C VAL A 75 13.09 -11.49 2.88
N SER A 76 13.73 -12.01 3.92
CA SER A 76 13.78 -11.34 5.23
C SER A 76 15.15 -10.72 5.47
N TYR A 77 15.17 -9.52 6.04
CA TYR A 77 16.40 -8.82 6.42
C TYR A 77 16.18 -7.92 7.63
N PRO A 78 17.23 -7.66 8.45
CA PRO A 78 17.14 -6.70 9.55
C PRO A 78 16.81 -5.30 9.05
N LEU A 79 16.08 -4.51 9.83
CA LEU A 79 15.65 -3.17 9.42
C LEU A 79 16.87 -2.25 9.17
N THR A 80 17.97 -2.50 9.89
CA THR A 80 19.27 -1.83 9.73
C THR A 80 19.91 -2.03 8.35
N PHE A 81 19.35 -2.89 7.49
CA PHE A 81 19.82 -3.06 6.12
C PHE A 81 19.27 -1.99 5.17
N ILE A 82 18.19 -1.32 5.56
CA ILE A 82 17.60 -0.19 4.84
C ILE A 82 18.33 1.10 5.25
N SER A 83 18.83 1.84 4.27
CA SER A 83 19.74 2.98 4.55
C SER A 83 19.06 4.14 5.27
N ASN A 84 17.76 4.30 5.08
CA ASN A 84 16.92 5.33 5.67
C ASN A 84 15.96 4.78 6.74
N ALA A 85 16.29 3.66 7.39
CA ALA A 85 15.55 3.19 8.57
C ALA A 85 15.70 4.16 9.75
N LEU A 86 14.62 4.33 10.53
CA LEU A 86 14.61 5.12 11.75
C LEU A 86 14.97 4.23 12.94
N GLU A 87 15.94 4.67 13.75
CA GLU A 87 16.34 3.99 14.99
C GLU A 87 16.27 4.99 16.18
N PRO A 88 15.48 4.70 17.24
CA PRO A 88 14.57 3.56 17.37
C PRO A 88 13.39 3.66 16.39
N SER A 89 12.78 2.52 16.04
CA SER A 89 11.65 2.38 15.10
C SER A 89 10.32 2.96 15.63
N ILE A 90 10.33 4.25 15.97
CA ILE A 90 9.22 4.98 16.61
C ILE A 90 9.02 6.32 15.90
N GLY A 91 7.88 6.49 15.26
CA GLY A 91 7.41 7.74 14.68
C GLY A 91 6.46 8.51 15.60
N LYS A 92 6.19 9.76 15.23
CA LYS A 92 5.18 10.60 15.88
C LYS A 92 3.76 10.20 15.46
N THR A 93 2.75 10.76 16.14
CA THR A 93 1.34 10.67 15.71
C THR A 93 1.19 10.89 14.19
N PRO A 94 0.48 10.00 13.47
CA PRO A 94 0.34 10.09 12.03
C PRO A 94 -0.50 11.30 11.65
N LYS A 95 -0.06 12.02 10.61
CA LYS A 95 -0.85 13.11 9.99
C LYS A 95 -1.69 12.63 8.81
N ASN A 96 -1.28 11.52 8.19
CA ASN A 96 -1.94 10.91 7.04
C ASN A 96 -1.99 9.39 7.24
N ILE A 97 -3.13 8.78 6.93
CA ILE A 97 -3.31 7.32 6.84
C ILE A 97 -3.80 7.00 5.44
N PHE A 98 -3.19 5.99 4.81
CA PHE A 98 -3.51 5.58 3.45
C PHE A 98 -4.04 4.14 3.48
N PHE A 99 -5.31 3.97 3.09
CA PHE A 99 -5.85 2.66 2.76
C PHE A 99 -5.49 2.34 1.31
N LEU A 100 -4.77 1.23 1.12
CA LEU A 100 -4.40 0.76 -0.21
C LEU A 100 -5.40 -0.30 -0.66
N THR A 101 -6.00 -0.10 -1.82
CA THR A 101 -6.95 -1.05 -2.40
C THR A 101 -6.52 -1.42 -3.81
N ALA A 102 -6.44 -2.72 -4.10
CA ALA A 102 -6.21 -3.20 -5.45
C ALA A 102 -7.56 -3.42 -6.14
N ASP A 103 -8.19 -2.36 -6.63
CA ASP A 103 -9.48 -2.47 -7.32
C ASP A 103 -9.34 -3.17 -8.67
N ALA A 104 -9.82 -4.41 -8.76
CA ALA A 104 -9.80 -5.21 -9.98
C ALA A 104 -10.85 -4.79 -11.01
N TYR A 105 -11.83 -3.97 -10.64
CA TYR A 105 -12.88 -3.48 -11.54
C TYR A 105 -12.54 -2.12 -12.18
N GLY A 106 -11.55 -1.41 -11.64
CA GLY A 106 -11.10 -0.12 -12.13
C GLY A 106 -12.15 0.97 -12.07
N ILE A 107 -12.94 0.96 -11.00
CA ILE A 107 -14.04 1.89 -10.73
C ILE A 107 -13.61 2.97 -9.74
N LEU A 108 -12.81 2.61 -8.73
CA LEU A 108 -12.40 3.54 -7.69
C LEU A 108 -11.44 4.59 -8.25
N PRO A 109 -11.59 5.87 -7.82
CA PRO A 109 -10.67 6.92 -8.21
C PRO A 109 -9.23 6.59 -7.75
N PRO A 110 -8.20 7.11 -8.44
CA PRO A 110 -6.80 6.85 -8.09
C PRO A 110 -6.45 7.19 -6.64
N ILE A 111 -6.95 8.33 -6.15
CA ILE A 111 -6.85 8.73 -4.74
C ILE A 111 -8.06 9.56 -4.32
N SER A 112 -8.57 9.32 -3.11
CA SER A 112 -9.67 10.05 -2.51
C SER A 112 -9.39 10.43 -1.07
N LYS A 113 -9.66 11.68 -0.69
CA LYS A 113 -9.73 12.09 0.72
C LYS A 113 -11.06 11.62 1.29
N LEU A 114 -11.02 10.87 2.39
CA LEU A 114 -12.21 10.30 3.00
C LEU A 114 -12.72 11.18 4.13
N THR A 115 -14.04 11.32 4.22
CA THR A 115 -14.68 11.78 5.46
C THR A 115 -14.53 10.73 6.57
N PRO A 116 -14.69 11.09 7.86
CA PRO A 116 -14.63 10.11 8.94
C PRO A 116 -15.57 8.91 8.75
N GLY A 117 -16.82 9.16 8.31
CA GLY A 117 -17.77 8.08 8.03
C GLY A 117 -17.33 7.16 6.89
N GLN A 118 -16.77 7.74 5.82
CA GLN A 118 -16.22 6.96 4.69
C GLN A 118 -14.98 6.16 5.11
N ALA A 119 -14.10 6.75 5.91
CA ALA A 119 -12.92 6.07 6.43
C ALA A 119 -13.31 4.84 7.26
N MET A 120 -14.26 5.00 8.18
CA MET A 120 -14.80 3.90 8.98
C MET A 120 -15.41 2.79 8.12
N TYR A 121 -16.21 3.17 7.12
CA TYR A 121 -16.82 2.23 6.18
C TYR A 121 -15.75 1.46 5.40
N GLN A 122 -14.81 2.16 4.77
CA GLN A 122 -13.75 1.54 3.97
C GLN A 122 -12.83 0.66 4.81
N PHE A 123 -12.53 1.06 6.04
CA PHE A 123 -11.71 0.27 6.96
C PHE A 123 -12.39 -1.04 7.36
N ILE A 124 -13.68 -1.02 7.73
CA ILE A 124 -14.41 -2.24 8.07
C ILE A 124 -14.62 -3.12 6.84
N SER A 125 -14.95 -2.53 5.69
CA SER A 125 -15.12 -3.29 4.45
C SER A 125 -13.81 -3.94 4.00
N GLY A 126 -12.70 -3.19 4.05
CA GLY A 126 -11.39 -3.66 3.61
C GLY A 126 -11.41 -4.22 2.19
N TYR A 127 -12.11 -3.51 1.29
CA TYR A 127 -12.23 -3.93 -0.10
C TYR A 127 -10.86 -3.86 -0.79
N THR A 128 -10.46 -4.96 -1.41
CA THR A 128 -9.25 -5.07 -2.24
C THR A 128 -9.41 -6.26 -3.20
N ALA A 129 -8.34 -6.66 -3.89
CA ALA A 129 -8.32 -7.90 -4.65
C ALA A 129 -7.19 -8.81 -4.18
N LYS A 130 -7.48 -10.11 -4.14
CA LYS A 130 -6.46 -11.15 -4.11
C LYS A 130 -5.79 -11.16 -5.47
N VAL A 131 -4.54 -10.70 -5.53
CA VAL A 131 -3.79 -10.63 -6.79
C VAL A 131 -3.26 -12.03 -7.13
N ALA A 132 -3.18 -12.34 -8.42
CA ALA A 132 -2.57 -13.58 -8.90
C ALA A 132 -1.22 -13.83 -8.22
N GLY A 133 -1.01 -15.07 -7.77
CA GLY A 133 0.28 -15.47 -7.18
C GLY A 133 0.50 -15.13 -5.71
N THR A 134 -0.49 -14.56 -5.02
CA THR A 134 -0.43 -14.31 -3.56
C THR A 134 -1.04 -15.44 -2.74
N GLU A 135 -1.98 -16.19 -3.31
CA GLU A 135 -2.61 -17.37 -2.70
C GLU A 135 -2.68 -18.53 -3.71
N ALA A 136 -2.57 -19.77 -3.21
CA ALA A 136 -2.68 -20.97 -4.04
C ALA A 136 -4.03 -21.00 -4.79
N GLY A 137 -3.98 -21.16 -6.12
CA GLY A 137 -5.17 -21.26 -6.97
C GLY A 137 -5.78 -19.92 -7.41
N VAL A 138 -5.14 -18.78 -7.13
CA VAL A 138 -5.55 -17.47 -7.67
C VAL A 138 -4.72 -17.14 -8.91
N THR A 139 -5.32 -17.27 -10.08
CA THR A 139 -4.71 -16.97 -11.39
C THR A 139 -5.12 -15.61 -11.97
N GLU A 140 -6.24 -15.06 -11.50
CA GLU A 140 -6.77 -13.75 -11.87
C GLU A 140 -7.15 -12.97 -10.61
N PRO A 141 -7.08 -11.62 -10.62
CA PRO A 141 -7.47 -10.82 -9.48
C PRO A 141 -8.92 -11.09 -9.04
N LYS A 142 -9.10 -11.56 -7.80
CA LYS A 142 -10.44 -11.80 -7.23
C LYS A 142 -10.76 -10.74 -6.19
N ALA A 143 -11.84 -10.00 -6.41
CA ALA A 143 -12.37 -9.07 -5.43
C ALA A 143 -12.58 -9.75 -4.08
N THR A 144 -12.17 -9.10 -3.00
CA THR A 144 -12.30 -9.60 -1.64
C THR A 144 -12.54 -8.46 -0.67
N PHE A 145 -13.13 -8.81 0.47
CA PHE A 145 -13.38 -7.90 1.59
C PHE A 145 -12.63 -8.46 2.79
N SER A 146 -11.44 -7.93 3.03
CA SER A 146 -10.59 -8.31 4.16
C SER A 146 -10.70 -7.23 5.21
N ALA A 147 -11.64 -7.39 6.15
CA ALA A 147 -11.91 -6.40 7.19
C ALA A 147 -10.62 -5.85 7.83
N CYS A 148 -10.58 -4.53 8.04
CA CYS A 148 -9.40 -3.79 8.52
C CYS A 148 -8.15 -3.94 7.64
N PHE A 149 -8.30 -4.38 6.39
CA PHE A 149 -7.23 -4.75 5.46
C PHE A 149 -6.33 -5.91 5.95
N GLY A 150 -6.78 -6.67 6.97
CA GLY A 150 -5.97 -7.68 7.64
C GLY A 150 -6.77 -8.78 8.33
N ALA A 151 -7.95 -9.12 7.81
CA ALA A 151 -8.88 -10.06 8.45
C ALA A 151 -8.26 -11.39 8.95
N PRO A 152 -7.33 -12.04 8.23
CA PRO A 152 -6.69 -13.26 8.71
C PRO A 152 -5.92 -13.12 10.03
N PHE A 153 -5.54 -11.89 10.41
CA PHE A 153 -4.68 -11.59 11.56
C PHE A 153 -5.42 -10.94 12.72
N LEU A 154 -6.75 -10.78 12.64
CA LEU A 154 -7.54 -10.10 13.67
C LEU A 154 -7.99 -11.07 14.77
N PRO A 155 -7.42 -11.01 16.00
CA PRO A 155 -7.91 -11.82 17.12
C PRO A 155 -9.24 -11.34 17.72
N LEU A 156 -9.71 -10.15 17.34
CA LEU A 156 -10.95 -9.54 17.85
C LEU A 156 -11.90 -9.25 16.68
N HIS A 157 -13.17 -9.04 17.00
CA HIS A 157 -14.14 -8.60 15.99
C HIS A 157 -13.70 -7.28 15.33
N PRO A 158 -13.80 -7.12 13.99
CA PRO A 158 -13.35 -5.92 13.27
C PRO A 158 -13.88 -4.59 13.84
N GLY A 159 -15.12 -4.61 14.36
CA GLY A 159 -15.72 -3.46 15.05
C GLY A 159 -14.90 -2.89 16.21
N LYS A 160 -14.07 -3.70 16.88
CA LYS A 160 -13.15 -3.24 17.94
C LYS A 160 -12.02 -2.40 17.36
N TYR A 161 -11.36 -2.87 16.30
CA TYR A 161 -10.29 -2.12 15.63
C TYR A 161 -10.81 -0.84 14.97
N ALA A 162 -11.99 -0.93 14.36
CA ALA A 162 -12.71 0.23 13.84
C ALA A 162 -12.97 1.27 14.94
N ALA A 163 -13.50 0.86 16.10
CA ALA A 163 -13.70 1.79 17.22
C ALA A 163 -12.39 2.45 17.67
N MET A 164 -11.31 1.68 17.81
CA MET A 164 -9.98 2.21 18.17
C MET A 164 -9.48 3.24 17.14
N LEU A 165 -9.56 2.93 15.84
CA LEU A 165 -9.18 3.88 14.79
C LEU A 165 -10.05 5.14 14.82
N GLY A 166 -11.36 4.99 15.01
CA GLY A 166 -12.30 6.10 15.12
C GLY A 166 -12.01 7.01 16.31
N GLU A 167 -11.61 6.45 17.46
CA GLU A 167 -11.17 7.22 18.63
C GLU A 167 -9.89 8.01 18.33
N LYS A 168 -8.88 7.36 17.72
CA LYS A 168 -7.63 8.03 17.32
C LYS A 168 -7.87 9.14 16.29
N MET A 169 -8.75 8.92 15.31
CA MET A 169 -9.15 9.93 14.33
C MET A 169 -9.90 11.13 14.94
N LYS A 170 -10.58 10.95 16.07
CA LYS A 170 -11.23 12.07 16.79
C LYS A 170 -10.24 12.82 17.66
N ALA A 171 -9.32 12.11 18.32
CA ALA A 171 -8.29 12.69 19.17
C ALA A 171 -7.22 13.44 18.37
N HIS A 172 -6.99 13.03 17.12
CA HIS A 172 -5.95 13.57 16.26
C HIS A 172 -6.54 14.01 14.92
N ASN A 173 -6.17 15.20 14.45
CA ASN A 173 -6.61 15.71 13.15
C ASN A 173 -5.85 15.01 12.00
N VAL A 174 -6.17 13.74 11.75
CA VAL A 174 -5.51 12.88 10.75
C VAL A 174 -6.29 12.88 9.45
N ASN A 175 -5.61 13.10 8.34
CA ASN A 175 -6.19 12.93 7.02
C ASN A 175 -6.23 11.43 6.65
N ILE A 176 -7.39 10.92 6.24
CA ILE A 176 -7.51 9.55 5.73
C ILE A 176 -7.69 9.57 4.21
N TRP A 177 -6.94 8.72 3.53
CA TRP A 177 -6.93 8.61 2.08
C TRP A 177 -7.24 7.17 1.66
N LEU A 178 -7.99 7.00 0.59
CA LEU A 178 -8.08 5.74 -0.15
C LEU A 178 -7.26 5.88 -1.42
N VAL A 179 -6.36 4.93 -1.67
CA VAL A 179 -5.49 4.91 -2.86
C VAL A 179 -5.72 3.62 -3.63
N ASN A 180 -6.16 3.73 -4.88
CA ASN A 180 -6.29 2.59 -5.77
C ASN A 180 -4.90 2.23 -6.32
N THR A 181 -4.42 1.03 -6.00
CA THR A 181 -3.17 0.43 -6.50
C THR A 181 -3.43 -0.72 -7.49
N GLY A 182 -4.71 -0.94 -7.81
CA GLY A 182 -5.21 -1.93 -8.76
C GLY A 182 -5.29 -1.35 -10.16
N TRP A 183 -6.45 -1.46 -10.80
CA TRP A 183 -6.67 -1.10 -12.20
C TRP A 183 -7.39 0.23 -12.33
N SER A 184 -7.23 0.84 -13.50
CA SER A 184 -7.91 2.07 -13.91
C SER A 184 -8.31 1.95 -15.38
N GLY A 185 -9.47 2.50 -15.75
CA GLY A 185 -9.94 2.54 -17.15
C GLY A 185 -10.69 1.30 -17.59
N GLY A 186 -11.20 0.57 -16.60
CA GLY A 186 -11.89 -0.68 -16.79
C GLY A 186 -11.31 -1.78 -15.91
N PRO A 187 -11.97 -2.95 -15.90
CA PRO A 187 -11.57 -4.08 -15.08
C PRO A 187 -10.26 -4.70 -15.58
N TYR A 188 -9.70 -5.62 -14.79
CA TYR A 188 -8.63 -6.51 -15.22
C TYR A 188 -8.90 -7.10 -16.61
N GLY A 189 -7.88 -7.11 -17.47
CA GLY A 189 -7.98 -7.55 -18.87
C GLY A 189 -8.43 -6.47 -19.86
N VAL A 190 -9.02 -5.36 -19.38
CA VAL A 190 -9.41 -4.21 -20.20
C VAL A 190 -8.65 -2.94 -19.80
N GLY A 191 -8.69 -2.61 -18.50
CA GLY A 191 -7.98 -1.48 -17.92
C GLY A 191 -6.49 -1.76 -17.71
N GLN A 192 -5.78 -0.73 -17.27
CA GLN A 192 -4.36 -0.83 -16.95
C GLN A 192 -4.13 -0.77 -15.45
N ARG A 193 -3.19 -1.58 -14.96
CA ARG A 193 -2.76 -1.49 -13.57
C ARG A 193 -2.05 -0.16 -13.34
N MET A 194 -2.36 0.47 -12.21
CA MET A 194 -1.75 1.69 -11.73
C MET A 194 -0.22 1.58 -11.74
N LYS A 195 0.46 2.47 -12.47
CA LYS A 195 1.92 2.53 -12.45
C LYS A 195 2.40 2.94 -11.06
N LEU A 196 3.47 2.30 -10.60
CA LEU A 196 4.06 2.59 -9.28
C LEU A 196 4.50 4.05 -9.14
N SER A 197 5.02 4.66 -10.22
CA SER A 197 5.41 6.07 -10.25
C SER A 197 4.24 7.01 -9.92
N TYR A 198 3.04 6.73 -10.43
CA TYR A 198 1.85 7.51 -10.15
C TYR A 198 1.37 7.34 -8.71
N THR A 199 1.37 6.11 -8.21
CA THR A 199 1.05 5.84 -6.80
C THR A 199 1.99 6.61 -5.87
N ARG A 200 3.30 6.59 -6.14
CA ARG A 200 4.31 7.36 -5.40
C ARG A 200 4.08 8.87 -5.49
N ALA A 201 3.71 9.39 -6.67
CA ALA A 201 3.43 10.81 -6.87
C ALA A 201 2.20 11.27 -6.06
N MET A 202 1.12 10.49 -6.07
CA MET A 202 -0.10 10.80 -5.30
C MET A 202 0.15 10.79 -3.78
N ILE A 203 0.84 9.77 -3.28
CA ILE A 203 1.23 9.70 -1.86
C ILE A 203 2.11 10.90 -1.50
N THR A 204 3.07 11.24 -2.34
CA THR A 204 3.95 12.40 -2.12
C THR A 204 3.15 13.70 -2.08
N ALA A 205 2.22 13.90 -3.03
CA ALA A 205 1.37 15.09 -3.06
C ALA A 205 0.50 15.21 -1.80
N ALA A 206 -0.07 14.11 -1.31
CA ALA A 206 -0.85 14.09 -0.06
C ALA A 206 0.02 14.43 1.15
N LEU A 207 1.22 13.85 1.22
CA LEU A 207 2.18 14.09 2.31
C LEU A 207 2.75 15.51 2.32
N GLU A 208 2.83 16.17 1.15
CA GLU A 208 3.30 17.55 0.98
C GLU A 208 2.17 18.59 1.10
N GLY A 209 0.93 18.17 1.36
CA GLY A 209 -0.23 19.06 1.48
C GLY A 209 -0.71 19.66 0.15
N LYS A 210 -0.18 19.21 -0.98
CA LYS A 210 -0.58 19.67 -2.33
C LYS A 210 -2.03 19.35 -2.65
N LEU A 211 -2.62 18.40 -1.92
CA LEU A 211 -4.00 17.97 -2.08
C LEU A 211 -4.96 18.64 -1.08
N ASP A 212 -4.49 19.53 -0.19
CA ASP A 212 -5.36 20.09 0.86
C ASP A 212 -6.35 21.14 0.34
N ASN A 213 -5.99 21.88 -0.71
CA ASN A 213 -6.78 23.01 -1.25
C ASN A 213 -7.16 22.83 -2.73
N VAL A 214 -7.35 21.59 -3.15
CA VAL A 214 -7.82 21.26 -4.50
C VAL A 214 -9.35 21.19 -4.54
N GLU A 215 -9.92 21.49 -5.70
CA GLU A 215 -11.35 21.29 -5.89
C GLU A 215 -11.65 19.80 -6.03
N TYR A 216 -12.75 19.40 -5.39
CA TYR A 216 -13.12 18.04 -5.14
C TYR A 216 -14.57 17.82 -5.58
N VAL A 217 -14.79 16.83 -6.44
CA VAL A 217 -16.10 16.43 -6.94
C VAL A 217 -16.45 15.06 -6.35
N ALA A 218 -17.67 14.90 -5.86
CA ALA A 218 -18.14 13.60 -5.39
C ALA A 218 -18.26 12.61 -6.57
N HIS A 219 -17.70 11.42 -6.41
CA HIS A 219 -17.93 10.33 -7.34
C HIS A 219 -19.42 10.00 -7.38
N LYS A 220 -20.03 9.95 -8.58
CA LYS A 220 -21.48 9.79 -8.76
C LYS A 220 -22.08 8.62 -7.96
N THR A 221 -21.41 7.46 -8.00
CA THR A 221 -21.87 6.25 -7.30
C THR A 221 -21.46 6.19 -5.83
N PHE A 222 -20.18 6.42 -5.52
CA PHE A 222 -19.65 6.16 -4.17
C PHE A 222 -19.63 7.38 -3.25
N GLY A 223 -19.93 8.58 -3.77
CA GLY A 223 -19.82 9.84 -3.02
C GLY A 223 -18.39 10.18 -2.55
N MET A 224 -17.39 9.38 -2.95
CA MET A 224 -15.99 9.61 -2.58
C MET A 224 -15.46 10.83 -3.32
N ILE A 225 -14.74 11.67 -2.59
CA ILE A 225 -14.18 12.90 -3.10
C ILE A 225 -13.05 12.55 -4.11
N LYS A 226 -13.25 12.87 -5.39
CA LYS A 226 -12.25 12.81 -6.46
C LYS A 226 -11.86 14.23 -6.88
N TYR A 227 -10.68 14.43 -7.45
CA TYR A 227 -10.27 15.75 -7.96
C TYR A 227 -11.22 16.25 -9.05
N ALA A 228 -11.47 17.55 -9.06
CA ALA A 228 -12.12 18.23 -10.18
C ALA A 228 -11.23 18.19 -11.41
N SER A 229 -11.84 18.15 -12.59
CA SER A 229 -11.15 18.27 -13.88
C SER A 229 -10.30 19.55 -13.91
N GLY A 230 -9.00 19.43 -14.22
CA GLY A 230 -8.05 20.55 -14.29
C GLY A 230 -7.02 20.61 -13.15
N VAL A 231 -7.13 19.75 -12.12
CA VAL A 231 -6.05 19.59 -11.13
C VAL A 231 -4.91 18.80 -11.77
N ASN A 232 -3.86 19.53 -12.17
CA ASN A 232 -2.57 19.09 -12.72
C ASN A 232 -2.53 17.62 -13.18
N GLU A 233 -2.81 17.39 -14.46
CA GLU A 233 -2.83 16.06 -15.09
C GLU A 233 -1.51 15.30 -14.87
N GLU A 234 -0.39 15.97 -14.58
CA GLU A 234 0.89 15.34 -14.21
C GLU A 234 0.84 14.56 -12.88
N ILE A 235 -0.02 14.94 -11.92
CA ILE A 235 -0.21 14.23 -10.63
C ILE A 235 -1.15 13.03 -10.81
N LEU A 236 -2.03 13.07 -11.82
CA LEU A 236 -3.16 12.17 -12.01
C LEU A 236 -3.21 11.50 -13.39
N ALA A 237 -2.10 11.41 -14.13
CA ALA A 237 -2.02 10.89 -15.51
C ALA A 237 -2.45 9.40 -15.71
N ALA A 238 -3.14 8.81 -14.74
CA ALA A 238 -3.85 7.54 -14.81
C ALA A 238 -5.34 7.63 -14.41
N ALA A 239 -5.97 8.80 -14.53
CA ALA A 239 -7.42 8.88 -14.64
C ALA A 239 -7.79 8.73 -16.13
N PRO A 240 -8.15 7.52 -16.61
CA PRO A 240 -8.87 7.40 -17.85
C PRO A 240 -10.12 8.26 -17.70
N GLN A 241 -10.24 9.20 -18.63
CA GLN A 241 -11.43 10.01 -18.73
C GLN A 241 -12.59 9.06 -18.99
N VAL A 242 -13.54 9.05 -18.06
CA VAL A 242 -14.89 8.52 -18.31
C VAL A 242 -15.76 9.70 -18.70
#